data_AF-A0A1E7KRP8-F1
#
_entry.id   AF-A0A1E7KRP8-F1
#
_cell.length_a   1.000
_cell.length_b   1.000
_cell.length_c   1.000
_cell.angle_alpha   90.00
_cell.angle_beta   90.00
_cell.angle_gamma   90.00
#
_symmetry.space_group_name_H-M   'P 1'
#
loop_
_entity.id
_entity.type
_entity.pdbx_description
1 polymer ?
#
loop_
_entity_poly.entity_id
_entity_poly.type
_entity_poly.pdbx_seq_one_letter_code
_entity_poly.pdbx_strand_id
1 'polypeptide(L)'
;SLTVGGRPLLDRVLAACPGASTTIVVGPRRPVRRPVRWVREEPPGGGPLAALDAGLRYVTRETALVLSADLPFLHPSTVRSLLDMGGEEAAVVHDGRDQPLVAAYRTEPLRRELALLRTEYGPLTGLPLRLLLP
;
A
#
# COMPACT_ATOMS: atom_id res chain seq x y z
N SER A 1 11.42 13.23 -9.80
CA SER A 1 10.54 13.30 -8.62
C SER A 1 9.54 14.42 -8.85
N LEU A 2 8.24 14.11 -8.86
CA LEU A 2 7.22 15.16 -8.94
C LEU A 2 7.14 15.83 -7.56
N THR A 3 7.36 17.14 -7.48
CA THR A 3 7.23 17.92 -6.25
C THR A 3 6.00 18.81 -6.34
N VAL A 4 5.10 18.72 -5.36
CA VAL A 4 4.03 19.70 -5.15
C VAL A 4 4.35 20.44 -3.86
N GLY A 5 4.64 21.74 -3.94
CA GLY A 5 4.90 22.59 -2.76
C GLY A 5 6.21 22.29 -2.01
N GLY A 6 7.26 21.84 -2.69
CA GLY A 6 8.60 21.66 -2.10
C GLY A 6 8.80 20.44 -1.20
N ARG A 7 7.77 19.60 -1.00
CA ARG A 7 7.89 18.32 -0.30
C ARG A 7 7.84 17.16 -1.31
N PRO A 8 8.74 16.16 -1.21
CA PRO A 8 8.56 14.90 -1.94
C PRO A 8 7.18 14.30 -1.61
N LEU A 9 6.43 13.83 -2.61
CA LEU A 9 5.08 13.29 -2.41
C LEU A 9 5.05 12.17 -1.35
N LEU A 10 6.09 11.33 -1.32
CA LEU A 10 6.25 10.31 -0.29
C LEU A 10 6.25 10.88 1.13
N ASP A 11 6.95 11.99 1.39
CA ASP A 11 6.97 12.60 2.73
C ASP A 11 5.57 13.07 3.15
N ARG A 12 4.73 13.49 2.20
CA ARG A 12 3.34 13.87 2.47
C ARG A 12 2.50 12.65 2.88
N VAL A 13 2.65 11.54 2.16
CA VAL A 13 1.97 10.27 2.47
C VAL A 13 2.40 9.76 3.86
N LEU A 14 3.71 9.80 4.12
CA LEU A 14 4.29 9.42 5.41
C LEU A 14 3.80 10.32 6.56
N ALA A 15 3.63 11.62 6.32
CA ALA A 15 3.10 12.56 7.30
C ALA A 15 1.59 12.35 7.58
N ALA A 16 0.84 11.83 6.62
CA ALA A 16 -0.58 11.50 6.80
C ALA A 16 -0.79 10.26 7.70
N CYS A 17 0.26 9.47 7.96
CA CYS A 17 0.20 8.22 8.71
C CYS A 17 1.10 8.25 9.98
N PRO A 18 0.93 9.22 10.90
CA PRO A 18 1.82 9.34 12.07
C PRO A 18 1.67 8.16 13.03
N GLY A 19 0.49 7.54 13.12
CA GLY A 19 0.19 6.42 14.03
C GLY A 19 0.61 5.04 13.53
N ALA A 20 1.24 4.93 12.36
CA ALA A 20 1.66 3.64 11.83
C ALA A 20 2.79 3.04 12.69
N SER A 21 2.52 1.90 13.35
CA SER A 21 3.52 1.21 14.18
C SER A 21 4.75 0.73 13.40
N THR A 22 4.54 0.32 12.15
CA THR A 22 5.60 -0.01 11.19
C THR A 22 5.26 0.65 9.87
N THR A 23 6.24 1.30 9.24
CA THR A 23 6.08 1.89 7.90
C THR A 23 7.04 1.21 6.93
N ILE A 24 6.47 0.56 5.91
CA ILE A 24 7.22 -0.13 4.86
C ILE A 24 7.03 0.65 3.57
N VAL A 25 8.13 0.98 2.89
CA VAL A 25 8.11 1.59 1.57
C VAL A 25 8.74 0.59 0.60
N VAL A 26 7.97 0.22 -0.42
CA VAL A 26 8.44 -0.70 -1.46
C VAL A 26 8.91 0.09 -2.67
N GLY A 27 10.13 -0.17 -3.12
CA GLY A 27 10.76 0.48 -4.27
C GLY A 27 12.19 0.95 -3.97
N PRO A 28 12.81 1.68 -4.92
CA PRO A 28 14.17 2.19 -4.75
C PRO A 28 14.26 3.16 -3.57
N ARG A 29 15.34 3.02 -2.77
CA ARG A 29 15.59 3.90 -1.62
C ARG A 29 15.78 5.34 -2.08
N ARG A 30 15.17 6.26 -1.34
CA ARG A 30 15.30 7.72 -1.54
C ARG A 30 15.25 8.44 -0.20
N PRO A 31 15.75 9.69 -0.11
CA PRO A 31 15.66 10.47 1.13
C PRO A 31 14.21 10.61 1.61
N VAL A 32 14.00 10.44 2.91
CA VAL A 32 12.71 10.60 3.61
C VAL A 32 12.95 11.27 4.96
N ARG A 33 11.96 12.01 5.44
CA ARG A 33 12.07 12.79 6.69
C ARG A 33 11.79 12.01 7.98
N ARG A 34 11.41 10.74 7.87
CA ARG A 34 11.19 9.83 9.01
C ARG A 34 11.68 8.42 8.71
N PRO A 35 12.01 7.62 9.73
CA PRO A 35 12.41 6.23 9.55
C PRO A 35 11.32 5.41 8.86
N VAL A 36 11.74 4.60 7.89
CA VAL A 36 10.91 3.60 7.20
C VAL A 36 11.74 2.35 6.93
N ARG A 37 11.08 1.20 6.85
CA ARG A 37 11.69 -0.03 6.31
C ARG A 37 11.58 0.02 4.79
N TRP A 38 12.72 0.03 4.10
CA TRP A 38 12.76 -0.10 2.65
C TRP A 38 12.74 -1.57 2.25
N VAL A 39 11.87 -1.90 1.31
CA VAL A 39 11.75 -3.23 0.70
C VAL A 39 11.76 -3.05 -0.81
N ARG A 40 12.08 -4.10 -1.56
CA ARG A 40 11.93 -4.14 -3.01
C ARG A 40 11.29 -5.45 -3.40
N GLU A 41 10.38 -5.40 -4.36
CA GLU A 41 9.89 -6.58 -5.04
C GLU A 41 11.00 -7.24 -5.87
N GLU A 42 10.86 -8.55 -6.08
CA GLU A 42 11.78 -9.36 -6.88
C GLU A 42 10.98 -10.09 -7.97
N PRO A 43 11.33 -9.93 -9.26
CA PRO A 43 12.36 -9.02 -9.77
C PRO A 43 11.99 -7.54 -9.60
N PRO A 44 12.98 -6.64 -9.51
CA PRO A 44 12.73 -5.21 -9.51
C PRO A 44 11.87 -4.75 -10.70
N GLY A 45 10.87 -3.90 -10.44
CA GLY A 45 9.94 -3.49 -11.50
C GLY A 45 8.86 -4.53 -11.77
N GLY A 46 8.69 -5.52 -10.90
CA GLY A 46 7.67 -6.56 -11.01
C GLY A 46 6.22 -6.08 -10.88
N GLY A 47 6.01 -4.77 -10.70
CA GLY A 47 4.70 -4.14 -10.71
C GLY A 47 4.04 -4.06 -9.33
N PRO A 48 2.85 -3.45 -9.27
CA PRO A 48 2.25 -3.04 -8.00
C PRO A 48 1.76 -4.22 -7.15
N LEU A 49 1.31 -5.32 -7.74
CA LEU A 49 0.89 -6.50 -6.98
C LEU A 49 2.09 -7.21 -6.34
N ALA A 50 3.19 -7.37 -7.10
CA ALA A 50 4.46 -7.88 -6.57
C ALA A 50 5.04 -6.98 -5.46
N ALA A 51 4.93 -5.66 -5.62
CA ALA A 51 5.33 -4.69 -4.60
C ALA A 51 4.50 -4.81 -3.32
N LEU A 52 3.18 -4.93 -3.43
CA LEU A 52 2.31 -5.14 -2.28
C LEU A 52 2.68 -6.42 -1.54
N ASP A 53 2.80 -7.54 -2.25
CA ASP A 53 3.18 -8.83 -1.68
C ASP A 53 4.56 -8.77 -0.98
N ALA A 54 5.55 -8.14 -1.60
CA ALA A 54 6.87 -7.96 -0.98
C ALA A 54 6.81 -7.14 0.32
N GLY A 55 6.02 -6.07 0.35
CA GLY A 55 5.82 -5.25 1.55
C GLY A 55 5.06 -5.99 2.66
N LEU A 56 4.00 -6.71 2.30
CA LEU A 56 3.08 -7.38 3.23
C LEU A 56 3.74 -8.47 4.06
N ARG A 57 4.86 -9.05 3.58
CA ARG A 57 5.70 -10.00 4.34
C ARG A 57 6.25 -9.42 5.65
N TYR A 58 6.34 -8.10 5.76
CA TYR A 58 6.85 -7.41 6.95
C TYR A 58 5.76 -6.80 7.83
N VAL A 59 4.49 -6.95 7.46
CA VAL A 59 3.35 -6.46 8.26
C VAL A 59 2.97 -7.51 9.29
N THR A 60 2.97 -7.15 10.57
CA THR A 60 2.59 -8.08 11.66
C THR A 60 1.27 -7.69 12.33
N ARG A 61 0.72 -6.53 11.98
CA ARG A 61 -0.54 -6.04 12.51
C ARG A 61 -1.71 -6.65 11.74
N GLU A 62 -2.86 -6.66 12.37
CA GLU A 62 -4.07 -7.20 11.77
C GLU A 62 -4.56 -6.36 10.58
N THR A 63 -4.33 -5.05 10.62
CA THR A 63 -4.71 -4.13 9.54
C THR A 63 -3.47 -3.58 8.83
N ALA A 64 -3.49 -3.61 7.50
CA ALA A 64 -2.49 -3.03 6.61
C ALA A 64 -3.09 -1.83 5.87
N LEU A 65 -2.55 -0.64 6.12
CA LEU A 65 -2.87 0.55 5.32
C LEU A 65 -1.96 0.56 4.08
N VAL A 66 -2.56 0.43 2.90
CA VAL A 66 -1.87 0.38 1.61
C VAL A 66 -2.10 1.69 0.87
N LEU A 67 -1.00 2.41 0.62
CA LEU A 67 -1.01 3.75 0.04
C LEU A 67 -0.02 3.85 -1.13
N SER A 68 -0.45 4.45 -2.24
CA SER A 68 0.45 4.95 -3.26
C SER A 68 1.37 6.02 -2.67
N ALA A 69 2.63 6.04 -3.10
CA ALA A 69 3.59 7.07 -2.66
C ALA A 69 3.34 8.44 -3.31
N ASP A 70 2.47 8.51 -4.32
CA ASP A 70 2.21 9.68 -5.14
C ASP A 70 0.79 10.22 -4.92
N LEU A 71 0.40 10.42 -3.66
CA LEU A 71 -0.91 10.96 -3.29
C LEU A 71 -0.80 12.43 -2.87
N PRO A 72 -0.89 13.39 -3.82
CA PRO A 72 -0.72 14.80 -3.53
C PRO A 72 -1.83 15.37 -2.65
N PHE A 73 -2.96 14.69 -2.47
CA PHE A 73 -4.10 15.20 -1.69
C PHE A 73 -4.48 14.31 -0.51
N LEU A 74 -3.63 13.34 -0.13
CA LEU A 74 -3.91 12.49 1.03
C LEU A 74 -3.94 13.34 2.31
N HIS A 75 -5.01 13.17 3.09
CA HIS A 75 -5.22 13.83 4.37
C HIS A 75 -5.30 12.80 5.51
N PRO A 76 -4.83 13.12 6.73
CA PRO A 76 -4.96 12.23 7.89
C PRO A 76 -6.41 11.79 8.19
N SER A 77 -7.41 12.62 7.87
CA SER A 77 -8.83 12.24 8.04
C SER A 77 -9.22 11.10 7.10
N THR A 78 -8.74 11.09 5.85
CA THR A 78 -8.97 9.98 4.91
C THR A 78 -8.38 8.69 5.45
N VAL A 79 -7.16 8.75 6.00
CA VAL A 79 -6.52 7.60 6.65
C VAL A 79 -7.35 7.10 7.83
N ARG A 80 -7.83 8.01 8.68
CA ARG A 80 -8.69 7.65 9.82
C ARG A 80 -9.99 7.00 9.36
N SER A 81 -10.70 7.60 8.41
CA SER A 81 -11.94 7.05 7.87
C SER A 81 -11.74 5.65 7.27
N LEU A 82 -10.64 5.41 6.56
CA LEU A 82 -10.31 4.07 6.05
C LEU A 82 -10.11 3.06 7.17
N LEU A 83 -9.41 3.44 8.25
CA LEU A 83 -9.19 2.56 9.38
C LEU A 83 -10.47 2.30 10.19
N ASP A 84 -11.32 3.32 10.36
CA ASP A 84 -12.59 3.22 11.08
C ASP A 84 -13.63 2.38 10.33
N MET A 85 -13.61 2.44 8.99
CA MET A 85 -14.48 1.63 8.12
C MET A 85 -13.95 0.21 7.91
N GLY A 86 -12.73 -0.09 8.35
CA GLY A 86 -12.09 -1.39 8.14
C GLY A 86 -12.93 -2.53 8.73
N GLY A 87 -13.66 -3.24 7.87
CA GLY A 87 -14.48 -4.39 8.22
C GLY A 87 -13.70 -5.69 8.18
N GLU A 88 -14.36 -6.77 7.77
CA GLU A 88 -13.78 -8.12 7.75
C GLU A 88 -12.72 -8.32 6.65
N GLU A 89 -12.76 -7.52 5.57
CA GLU A 89 -11.83 -7.68 4.43
C GLU A 89 -11.05 -6.39 4.13
N ALA A 90 -11.72 -5.33 3.68
CA ALA A 90 -11.07 -4.07 3.33
C ALA A 90 -12.03 -2.88 3.35
N ALA A 91 -11.47 -1.70 3.53
CA ALA A 91 -12.08 -0.42 3.14
C ALA A 91 -11.22 0.20 2.04
N VAL A 92 -11.81 0.53 0.90
CA VAL A 92 -11.12 1.02 -0.30
C VAL A 92 -11.71 2.37 -0.69
N VAL A 93 -10.87 3.38 -0.99
CA VAL A 93 -11.38 4.65 -1.53
C VAL A 93 -11.97 4.43 -2.91
N HIS A 94 -13.16 4.98 -3.13
CA HIS A 94 -13.82 5.04 -4.43
C HIS A 94 -13.74 6.46 -5.01
N ASP A 95 -13.07 6.61 -6.16
CA ASP A 95 -12.94 7.87 -6.90
C ASP A 95 -13.14 7.61 -8.39
N GLY A 96 -14.41 7.47 -8.80
CA GLY A 96 -14.84 6.98 -10.12
C GLY A 96 -14.55 5.50 -10.38
N ARG A 97 -13.65 4.91 -9.58
CA ARG A 97 -13.32 3.49 -9.48
C ARG A 97 -12.67 3.23 -8.13
N ASP A 98 -12.62 1.97 -7.74
CA ASP A 98 -11.91 1.55 -6.54
C ASP A 98 -10.40 1.74 -6.68
N GLN A 99 -9.79 2.27 -5.62
CA GLN A 99 -8.38 2.61 -5.54
C GLN A 99 -7.68 1.64 -4.57
N PRO A 100 -7.18 0.48 -5.03
CA PRO A 100 -6.57 -0.54 -4.16
C PRO A 100 -5.25 -0.06 -3.51
N LEU A 101 -4.69 1.05 -3.99
CA LEU A 101 -3.56 1.75 -3.36
C LEU A 101 -3.98 2.92 -2.48
N VAL A 102 -5.24 2.98 -2.06
CA VAL A 102 -5.75 3.92 -1.06
C VAL A 102 -6.79 3.17 -0.23
N ALA A 103 -6.30 2.22 0.57
CA ALA A 103 -7.16 1.25 1.24
C ALA A 103 -6.58 0.78 2.59
N ALA A 104 -7.47 0.38 3.49
CA ALA A 104 -7.14 -0.36 4.70
C ALA A 104 -7.62 -1.81 4.54
N TYR A 105 -6.70 -2.76 4.55
CA TYR A 105 -6.98 -4.19 4.40
C TYR A 105 -6.82 -4.91 5.72
N ARG A 106 -7.64 -5.94 5.94
CA ARG A 106 -7.32 -7.00 6.90
C ARG A 106 -6.20 -7.85 6.30
N THR A 107 -5.15 -8.01 7.09
CA THR A 107 -3.87 -8.55 6.63
C THR A 107 -3.97 -10.04 6.30
N GLU A 108 -4.75 -10.80 7.06
CA GLU A 108 -4.92 -12.24 6.85
C GLU A 108 -5.75 -12.54 5.58
N PRO A 109 -6.92 -11.92 5.36
CA PRO A 109 -7.63 -12.01 4.08
C PRO A 109 -6.78 -11.55 2.89
N LEU A 110 -6.08 -10.42 3.00
CA LEU A 110 -5.22 -9.94 1.92
C LEU A 110 -4.11 -10.94 1.55
N ARG A 111 -3.51 -11.60 2.55
CA ARG A 111 -2.51 -12.66 2.31
C ARG A 111 -3.11 -13.87 1.61
N ARG A 112 -4.32 -14.27 2.01
CA ARG A 112 -5.05 -15.37 1.39
C ARG A 112 -5.30 -15.07 -0.08
N GLU A 113 -5.79 -13.88 -0.41
CA GLU A 113 -6.03 -13.50 -1.80
C GLU A 113 -4.75 -13.48 -2.64
N LEU A 114 -3.64 -12.95 -2.10
CA LEU A 114 -2.35 -13.01 -2.79
C LEU A 114 -1.87 -14.46 -3.01
N ALA A 115 -2.17 -15.39 -2.10
CA ALA A 115 -1.84 -16.79 -2.26
C ALA A 115 -2.73 -17.49 -3.31
N LEU A 116 -4.01 -17.14 -3.38
CA LEU A 116 -4.92 -17.62 -4.42
C LEU A 116 -4.47 -17.13 -5.81
N LEU A 117 -4.15 -15.85 -5.95
CA LEU A 117 -3.63 -15.29 -7.20
C LEU A 117 -2.32 -15.97 -7.63
N ARG A 118 -1.45 -16.34 -6.68
CA ARG A 118 -0.25 -17.11 -7.00
C ARG A 118 -0.55 -18.51 -7.53
N THR A 119 -1.61 -19.12 -7.01
CA THR A 119 -2.03 -20.47 -7.40
C THR A 119 -2.63 -20.46 -8.80
N GLU A 120 -3.38 -19.41 -9.13
CA GLU A 120 -4.06 -19.23 -10.42
C GLU A 120 -3.11 -18.75 -11.53
N TYR A 121 -2.29 -17.74 -11.26
CA TYR A 121 -1.49 -17.05 -12.29
C TYR A 121 0.02 -17.36 -12.21
N GLY A 122 0.48 -18.06 -11.17
CA GLY A 122 1.90 -18.26 -10.90
C GLY A 122 2.56 -17.02 -10.25
N PRO A 123 3.74 -16.56 -10.69
CA PRO A 123 4.38 -15.39 -10.11
C PRO A 123 3.49 -14.13 -10.21
N LEU A 124 3.45 -13.32 -9.15
CA LEU A 124 2.66 -12.07 -9.13
C LEU A 124 3.25 -10.93 -9.98
N THR A 125 4.33 -11.21 -10.71
CA THR A 125 5.04 -10.23 -11.53
C THR A 125 4.19 -9.80 -12.72
N GLY A 126 4.06 -8.49 -12.92
CA GLY A 126 3.29 -7.90 -14.01
C GLY A 126 1.77 -7.89 -13.79
N LEU A 127 1.29 -8.51 -12.71
CA LEU A 127 -0.15 -8.56 -12.42
C LEU A 127 -0.67 -7.22 -11.84
N PRO A 128 -1.88 -6.79 -12.23
CA PRO A 128 -2.47 -5.55 -11.76
C PRO A 128 -3.18 -5.73 -10.40
N LEU A 129 -3.21 -4.68 -9.58
CA LEU A 129 -3.90 -4.70 -8.28
C LEU A 129 -5.42 -4.85 -8.34
N ARG A 130 -6.04 -4.60 -9.50
CA ARG A 130 -7.49 -4.80 -9.68
C ARG A 130 -7.93 -6.25 -9.46
N LEU A 131 -7.00 -7.21 -9.51
CA LEU A 131 -7.27 -8.62 -9.18
C LEU A 131 -7.53 -8.85 -7.68
N LEU A 132 -7.29 -7.86 -6.82
CA LEU A 132 -7.66 -7.91 -5.39
C LEU A 132 -9.08 -7.40 -5.12
N LEU A 133 -9.71 -6.83 -6.14
CA LEU A 133 -11.07 -6.32 -6.04
C LEU A 133 -12.02 -7.41 -6.55
N PRO A 134 -13.23 -7.52 -5.98
CA PRO A 134 -14.25 -8.44 -6.46
C PRO A 134 -14.70 -8.13 -7.90
#